data_AF-A0A1H6TS26-F1
#
_entry.id   AF-A0A1H6TS26-F1
#
_cell.length_a   1.000
_cell.length_b   1.000
_cell.length_c   1.000
_cell.angle_alpha   90.00
_cell.angle_beta   90.00
_cell.angle_gamma   90.00
#
_symmetry.space_group_name_H-M   'P 1'
#
loop_
_entity.id
_entity.type
_entity.pdbx_description
1 polymer ?
#
loop_
_entity_poly.entity_id
_entity_poly.type
_entity_poly.pdbx_seq_one_letter_code
_entity_poly.pdbx_strand_id
1 'polypeptide(L)'
;MNGLGATATAMSKNQILARLVERGSNFRQFALSHGYEPRTVTQAVERWVGREGLPRGRLTFRILHDLSQEIGAEVIPGILDEAEEDRRPAPSTAQQR
;
A
#
# COMPACT_ATOMS: atom_id res chain seq x y z
N MET A 1 -17.71 13.66 25.77
CA MET A 1 -18.11 13.36 24.38
C MET A 1 -16.91 12.75 23.68
N ASN A 2 -16.81 11.42 23.63
CA ASN A 2 -15.73 10.69 22.96
C ASN A 2 -16.38 9.92 21.80
N GLY A 3 -16.08 10.30 20.56
CA GLY A 3 -16.57 9.61 19.38
C GLY A 3 -16.53 10.54 18.18
N LEU A 4 -15.57 10.30 17.28
CA LEU A 4 -15.36 10.82 15.90
C LEU A 4 -13.84 10.99 15.69
N GLY A 5 -13.12 10.21 14.87
CA GLY A 5 -13.49 9.10 14.02
C GLY A 5 -12.32 8.12 13.90
N ALA A 6 -12.63 6.83 13.91
CA ALA A 6 -11.71 5.78 13.48
C ALA A 6 -11.84 5.68 11.95
N THR A 7 -11.24 6.61 11.22
CA THR A 7 -11.11 6.51 9.76
C THR A 7 -9.91 5.63 9.45
N ALA A 8 -10.17 4.55 8.72
CA ALA A 8 -9.23 3.56 8.19
C ALA A 8 -8.37 2.80 9.21
N THR A 9 -8.66 1.50 9.40
CA THR A 9 -7.79 0.57 10.12
C THR A 9 -6.49 0.38 9.33
N ALA A 10 -5.52 1.29 9.50
CA ALA A 10 -4.21 1.16 8.88
C ALA A 10 -3.51 -0.10 9.42
N MET A 11 -3.18 -1.03 8.52
CA MET A 11 -2.48 -2.28 8.84
C MET A 11 -1.12 -1.99 9.49
N SER A 12 -0.92 -2.47 10.72
CA SER A 12 0.36 -2.28 11.43
C SER A 12 1.47 -3.14 10.80
N LYS A 13 2.74 -2.72 10.91
CA LYS A 13 3.90 -3.49 10.41
C LYS A 13 3.88 -4.96 10.82
N ASN A 14 3.52 -5.25 12.07
CA ASN A 14 3.44 -6.63 12.58
C ASN A 14 2.34 -7.45 11.90
N GLN A 15 1.21 -6.83 11.54
CA GLN A 15 0.14 -7.52 10.80
C GLN A 15 0.57 -7.84 9.37
N ILE A 16 1.27 -6.91 8.72
CA ILE A 16 1.86 -7.13 7.40
C ILE A 16 2.89 -8.27 7.46
N LEU A 17 3.76 -8.27 8.48
CA LEU A 17 4.73 -9.34 8.68
C LEU A 17 4.04 -10.68 8.90
N ALA A 18 3.00 -10.74 9.74
CA ALA A 18 2.22 -11.96 9.97
C ALA A 18 1.64 -12.50 8.66
N ARG A 19 1.01 -11.64 7.86
CA ARG A 19 0.45 -12.00 6.54
C ARG A 19 1.50 -12.54 5.57
N LEU A 20 2.69 -11.93 5.55
CA LEU A 20 3.80 -12.42 4.72
C LEU A 20 4.25 -13.81 5.19
N VAL A 21 4.41 -13.99 6.51
CA VAL A 21 4.84 -15.27 7.10
C VAL A 21 3.80 -16.37 6.88
N GLU A 22 2.51 -16.05 6.96
CA GLU A 22 1.41 -16.97 6.61
C GLU A 22 1.49 -17.45 5.16
N ARG A 23 2.04 -16.62 4.26
CA ARG A 23 2.30 -16.97 2.84
C ARG A 23 3.68 -17.60 2.62
N GLY A 24 4.42 -17.93 3.68
CA GLY A 24 5.76 -18.51 3.58
C GLY A 24 6.84 -17.54 3.10
N SER A 25 6.57 -16.23 3.19
CA SER A 25 7.47 -15.15 2.78
C SER A 25 7.75 -14.19 3.94
N ASN A 26 8.64 -13.23 3.73
CA ASN A 26 8.95 -12.18 4.70
C ASN A 26 9.39 -10.92 3.94
N PHE A 27 9.57 -9.78 4.61
CA PHE A 27 9.96 -8.53 3.93
C PHE A 27 11.21 -8.67 3.07
N ARG A 28 12.20 -9.44 3.54
CA ARG A 28 13.43 -9.69 2.79
C ARG A 28 13.16 -10.56 1.55
N GLN A 29 12.41 -11.64 1.69
CA GLN A 29 12.11 -12.55 0.59
C GLN A 29 11.21 -11.90 -0.46
N PHE A 30 10.20 -11.14 -0.03
CA PHE A 30 9.39 -10.28 -0.90
C PHE A 30 10.28 -9.30 -1.66
N ALA A 31 11.16 -8.57 -0.96
CA ALA A 31 12.05 -7.60 -1.59
C ALA A 31 12.94 -8.28 -2.64
N LEU A 32 13.57 -9.41 -2.30
CA LEU A 32 14.41 -10.15 -3.24
C LEU A 32 13.61 -10.71 -4.44
N SER A 33 12.39 -11.17 -4.23
CA SER A 33 11.51 -11.70 -5.29
C SER A 33 11.10 -10.62 -6.30
N HIS A 34 10.86 -9.40 -5.82
CA HIS A 34 10.45 -8.26 -6.65
C HIS A 34 11.65 -7.38 -7.09
N GLY A 35 12.89 -7.71 -6.71
CA GLY A 35 14.09 -6.97 -7.06
C GLY A 35 14.32 -5.68 -6.25
N TYR A 36 13.66 -5.54 -5.11
CA TYR A 36 13.82 -4.43 -4.18
C TYR A 36 14.87 -4.73 -3.09
N GLU A 37 15.40 -3.66 -2.49
CA GLU A 37 16.22 -3.81 -1.28
C GLU A 37 15.36 -4.04 -0.04
N PRO A 38 15.64 -5.08 0.79
CA PRO A 38 14.90 -5.38 2.02
C PRO A 38 14.79 -4.19 2.98
N ARG A 39 15.87 -3.40 3.06
CA ARG A 39 15.94 -2.22 3.92
C ARG A 39 15.04 -1.10 3.41
N THR A 40 14.93 -0.95 2.09
CA THR A 40 14.06 0.04 1.45
C THR A 40 12.60 -0.33 1.64
N VAL A 41 12.25 -1.62 1.50
CA VAL A 41 10.90 -2.11 1.79
C VAL A 41 10.51 -1.87 3.24
N THR A 42 11.39 -2.26 4.18
CA THR A 42 11.10 -2.09 5.62
C THR A 42 10.92 -0.62 5.99
N GLN A 43 11.82 0.27 5.51
CA GLN A 43 11.71 1.71 5.76
C GLN A 43 10.47 2.34 5.10
N ALA A 44 10.10 1.90 3.90
CA ALA A 44 8.88 2.34 3.23
C ALA A 44 7.64 1.99 4.06
N VAL A 45 7.55 0.74 4.48
CA VAL A 45 6.45 0.24 5.32
C VAL A 45 6.43 0.99 6.66
N GLU A 46 7.55 1.08 7.37
CA GLU A 46 7.61 1.80 8.66
C GLU A 46 7.26 3.29 8.55
N ARG A 47 7.60 3.93 7.43
CA ARG A 47 7.36 5.36 7.23
C ARG A 47 5.90 5.67 6.88
N TRP A 48 5.23 4.77 6.17
CA TRP A 48 3.91 5.01 5.58
C TRP A 48 2.77 4.27 6.27
N VAL A 49 3.05 3.15 6.93
CA VAL A 49 2.07 2.47 7.79
C VAL A 49 1.60 3.43 8.88
N GLY A 50 0.29 3.65 8.95
CA GLY A 50 -0.32 4.56 9.92
C GLY A 50 -0.29 6.04 9.52
N ARG A 51 0.23 6.38 8.33
CA ARG A 51 0.00 7.71 7.75
C ARG A 51 -1.27 7.74 6.93
N GLU A 52 -1.94 8.89 6.98
CA GLU A 52 -3.02 9.23 6.07
C GLU A 52 -2.41 9.87 4.82
N GLY A 53 -2.51 9.17 3.69
CA GLY A 53 -2.07 9.65 2.38
C GLY A 53 -1.05 8.76 1.67
N LEU A 54 -0.82 9.07 0.39
CA LEU A 54 -0.07 8.22 -0.53
C LEU A 54 1.36 8.71 -0.75
N PRO A 55 2.31 7.78 -0.98
CA PRO A 55 3.69 8.13 -1.28
C PRO A 55 3.81 8.82 -2.63
N ARG A 56 4.35 10.04 -2.62
CA ARG A 56 4.71 10.79 -3.84
C ARG A 56 5.92 10.21 -4.60
N GLY A 57 6.58 9.18 -4.05
CA GLY A 57 7.74 8.53 -4.66
C GLY A 57 7.35 7.27 -5.43
N ARG A 58 7.69 7.19 -6.72
CA ARG A 58 7.35 6.04 -7.59
C ARG A 58 7.82 4.70 -7.03
N LEU A 59 9.04 4.65 -6.49
CA LEU A 59 9.60 3.42 -5.91
C LEU A 59 8.83 2.99 -4.66
N THR A 60 8.59 3.92 -3.74
CA THR A 60 7.86 3.65 -2.50
C THR A 60 6.41 3.25 -2.79
N PHE A 61 5.77 3.92 -3.76
CA PHE A 61 4.43 3.56 -4.22
C PHE A 61 4.40 2.13 -4.76
N ARG A 62 5.30 1.76 -5.69
CA ARG A 62 5.37 0.38 -6.21
C ARG A 62 5.59 -0.64 -5.10
N ILE A 63 6.54 -0.40 -4.20
CA ILE A 63 6.81 -1.30 -3.08
C ILE A 63 5.54 -1.55 -2.25
N LEU A 64 4.82 -0.50 -1.87
CA LEU A 64 3.61 -0.61 -1.04
C LEU A 64 2.44 -1.21 -1.81
N HIS A 65 2.32 -0.90 -3.10
CA HIS A 65 1.31 -1.46 -4.00
C HIS A 65 1.53 -2.96 -4.19
N ASP A 66 2.72 -3.37 -4.63
CA ASP A 66 3.10 -4.78 -4.82
C ASP A 66 2.95 -5.56 -3.52
N LEU A 67 3.36 -4.97 -2.39
CA LEU A 67 3.18 -5.58 -1.08
C LEU A 67 1.70 -5.75 -0.72
N SER A 68 0.85 -4.78 -1.07
CA SER A 68 -0.59 -4.87 -0.83
C SER A 68 -1.25 -5.98 -1.66
N GLN A 69 -0.84 -6.12 -2.92
CA GLN A 69 -1.28 -7.22 -3.78
C GLN A 69 -0.79 -8.57 -3.25
N GLU A 70 0.48 -8.63 -2.80
CA GLU A 70 1.11 -9.83 -2.27
C GLU A 70 0.45 -10.32 -0.97
N ILE A 71 0.03 -9.42 -0.08
CA ILE A 71 -0.69 -9.83 1.16
C ILE A 71 -2.21 -9.90 0.96
N GLY A 72 -2.72 -9.39 -0.17
CA GLY A 72 -4.16 -9.30 -0.47
C GLY A 72 -4.89 -8.28 0.41
N ALA A 73 -4.19 -7.26 0.90
CA ALA A 73 -4.75 -6.23 1.75
C ALA A 73 -3.98 -4.92 1.59
N GLU A 74 -4.69 -3.79 1.70
CA GLU A 74 -4.09 -2.47 1.62
C GLU A 74 -3.17 -2.21 2.82
N VAL A 75 -1.86 -2.04 2.56
CA VAL A 75 -0.92 -1.65 3.63
C VAL A 75 -1.10 -0.19 4.06
N ILE A 76 -1.53 0.66 3.12
CA ILE A 76 -1.98 2.03 3.38
C ILE A 76 -3.31 2.25 2.65
N PRO A 77 -4.24 3.00 3.24
CA PRO A 77 -5.53 3.24 2.63
C PRO A 77 -5.38 3.96 1.28
N GLY A 78 -6.04 3.43 0.23
CA GLY A 78 -6.08 4.06 -1.09
C GLY A 78 -4.90 3.73 -2.01
N ILE A 79 -3.93 2.92 -1.58
CA ILE A 79 -2.78 2.54 -2.44
C ILE A 79 -3.22 1.75 -3.67
N LEU A 80 -4.24 0.91 -3.52
CA LEU A 80 -4.79 0.13 -4.62
C LEU A 80 -5.74 0.98 -5.49
N ASP A 81 -6.45 1.94 -4.89
CA ASP A 81 -7.41 2.80 -5.60
C ASP A 81 -6.71 3.85 -6.48
N GLU A 82 -5.63 4.47 -5.99
CA GLU A 82 -4.88 5.48 -6.78
C GLU A 82 -4.13 4.86 -7.98
N ALA A 83 -3.72 3.59 -7.88
CA ALA A 83 -3.17 2.86 -9.02
C ALA A 83 -4.21 2.62 -10.14
N GLU A 84 -5.48 2.45 -9.75
CA GLU A 84 -6.60 2.31 -10.67
C GLU A 84 -7.06 3.68 -11.20
N GLU A 85 -6.98 4.75 -10.41
CA GLU A 85 -7.26 6.13 -10.85
C GLU A 85 -6.25 6.64 -11.88
N ASP A 86 -4.94 6.39 -11.72
CA ASP A 86 -3.93 6.69 -12.77
C ASP A 86 -4.22 5.94 -14.09
N ARG A 87 -4.83 4.76 -13.99
CA ARG A 87 -5.27 3.96 -15.15
C ARG A 87 -6.63 4.37 -15.70
N ARG A 88 -7.44 5.16 -14.99
CA ARG A 88 -8.69 5.67 -15.55
C ARG A 88 -8.34 6.69 -16.64
N PRO A 89 -8.68 6.46 -17.92
CA PRO A 89 -8.75 7.57 -18.84
C PRO A 89 -9.73 8.59 -18.24
N ALA A 90 -9.33 9.87 -18.25
CA ALA A 90 -10.14 10.98 -17.77
C ALA A 90 -11.62 10.75 -18.14
N PRO A 91 -12.58 10.96 -17.22
CA PRO A 91 -13.99 10.78 -17.54
C PRO A 91 -14.26 11.64 -18.76
N SER A 92 -14.47 10.98 -19.90
CA SER A 92 -14.84 11.63 -21.13
C SER A 92 -16.09 12.42 -20.77
N THR A 93 -15.94 13.74 -20.71
CA THR A 93 -17.04 14.68 -20.50
C THR A 93 -17.82 14.72 -21.82
N ALA A 94 -18.35 13.56 -22.20
CA ALA A 94 -19.33 13.39 -23.25
C ALA A 94 -20.69 13.33 -22.54
N GLN A 95 -21.67 14.03 -23.10
CA GLN A 95 -22.96 14.40 -22.52
C GLN A 95 -22.84 15.55 -21.50
N GLN A 96 -23.43 16.72 -21.73
CA GLN A 96 -24.79 16.90 -22.23
C GLN A 96 -24.87 18.08 -23.21
N ARG A 97 -25.39 17.79 -24.40
CA ARG A 97 -25.85 18.77 -25.39
C ARG A 97 -27.29 19.15 -25.08
#